data_AF-A0A955P4U1-F1
#
_entry.id   AF-A0A955P4U1-F1
#
_cell.length_a   1.000
_cell.length_b   1.000
_cell.length_c   1.000
_cell.angle_alpha   90.00
_cell.angle_beta   90.00
_cell.angle_gamma   90.00
#
_symmetry.space_group_name_H-M   'P 1'
#
loop_
_entity.id
_entity.type
_entity.pdbx_description
1 polymer ?
#
loop_
_entity_poly.entity_id
_entity_poly.type
_entity_poly.pdbx_seq_one_letter_code
_entity_poly.pdbx_strand_id
1 'polypeptide(L)'
;MPPRKGSPAELLLKKVHEKYLSLETYESQGRLYTLRTYPDRKDEAESHFSVLFKRPNLFRLEIWIDSDRLTPFSSLLSDGNKVLGLQFLDKPRF
;
A
#
# COMPACT_ATOMS: atom_id res chain seq x y z
N MET A 1 -25.47 0.38 35.09
CA MET A 1 -25.47 -0.03 33.67
C MET A 1 -24.34 -1.04 33.48
N PRO A 2 -24.58 -2.25 32.94
CA PRO A 2 -23.49 -3.14 32.59
C PRO A 2 -22.65 -2.52 31.46
N PRO A 3 -21.30 -2.68 31.47
CA PRO A 3 -20.45 -2.15 30.42
C PRO A 3 -20.88 -2.78 29.08
N ARG A 4 -21.20 -1.93 28.09
CA ARG A 4 -21.46 -2.40 26.71
C ARG A 4 -20.19 -3.07 26.21
N LYS A 5 -20.17 -4.40 26.16
CA LYS A 5 -19.13 -5.14 25.44
C LYS A 5 -19.23 -4.72 23.98
N GLY A 6 -18.20 -4.02 23.50
CA GLY A 6 -18.15 -3.57 22.11
C GLY A 6 -18.30 -4.73 21.14
N SER A 7 -18.80 -4.46 19.95
CA SER A 7 -18.98 -5.48 18.91
C SER A 7 -17.64 -6.13 18.53
N PRO A 8 -17.64 -7.36 17.99
CA PRO A 8 -16.41 -8.00 17.50
C PRO A 8 -15.62 -7.11 16.51
N ALA A 9 -16.31 -6.30 15.70
CA ALA A 9 -15.69 -5.34 14.79
C ALA A 9 -14.99 -4.20 15.53
N GLU A 10 -15.61 -3.64 16.57
CA GLU A 10 -15.01 -2.59 17.41
C GLU A 10 -13.75 -3.09 18.13
N LEU A 11 -13.77 -4.34 18.60
CA LEU A 11 -12.60 -4.96 19.23
C LEU A 11 -11.46 -5.19 18.23
N LEU A 12 -11.78 -5.58 16.98
CA LEU A 12 -10.79 -5.74 15.93
C LEU A 12 -10.18 -4.39 15.53
N LEU A 13 -11.02 -3.36 15.32
CA LEU A 13 -10.56 -2.00 15.00
C LEU A 13 -9.65 -1.45 16.10
N LYS A 14 -10.01 -1.65 17.37
CA LYS A 14 -9.15 -1.24 18.49
C LYS A 14 -7.79 -1.92 18.46
N LYS A 15 -7.73 -3.24 18.24
CA LYS A 15 -6.46 -3.98 18.14
C LYS A 15 -5.59 -3.53 16.97
N VAL A 16 -6.20 -3.33 15.80
CA VAL A 16 -5.51 -2.81 14.62
C VAL A 16 -4.98 -1.41 14.91
N HIS A 17 -5.83 -0.54 15.46
CA HIS A 17 -5.47 0.81 15.85
C HIS A 17 -4.28 0.80 16.80
N GLU A 18 -4.34 0.08 17.93
CA GLU A 18 -3.24 -0.03 18.91
C GLU A 18 -1.93 -0.54 18.29
N LYS A 19 -2.00 -1.54 17.39
CA LYS A 19 -0.83 -2.11 16.73
C LYS A 19 -0.13 -1.13 15.80
N TYR A 20 -0.89 -0.33 15.05
CA TYR A 20 -0.33 0.63 14.09
C TYR A 20 -0.25 2.05 14.67
N LEU A 21 -0.75 2.28 15.90
CA LEU A 21 -0.73 3.62 16.50
C LEU A 21 0.67 4.04 16.96
N SER A 22 1.47 3.08 17.40
CA SER A 22 2.82 3.32 17.91
C SER A 22 3.84 3.59 16.80
N LEU A 23 3.49 3.32 15.53
CA LEU A 23 4.40 3.53 14.41
C LEU A 23 4.35 4.99 13.97
N GLU A 24 5.39 5.76 14.33
CA GLU A 24 5.62 7.11 13.80
C GLU A 24 6.02 7.08 12.33
N THR A 25 6.89 6.13 11.98
CA THR A 25 7.33 5.83 10.62
C THR A 25 7.29 4.32 10.43
N TYR A 26 6.88 3.88 9.25
CA TYR A 26 6.86 2.48 8.85
C TYR A 26 7.39 2.36 7.42
N GLU A 27 8.40 1.52 7.23
CA GLU A 27 8.97 1.22 5.92
C GLU A 27 8.86 -0.28 5.67
N SER A 28 8.49 -0.67 4.45
CA SER A 28 8.40 -2.06 4.05
C SER A 28 8.59 -2.20 2.55
N GLN A 29 9.06 -3.37 2.13
CA GLN A 29 9.20 -3.75 0.73
C GLN A 29 8.56 -5.12 0.52
N GLY A 30 8.07 -5.38 -0.68
CA GLY A 30 7.41 -6.63 -0.97
C GLY A 30 7.14 -6.88 -2.44
N ARG A 31 6.44 -7.99 -2.68
CA ARG A 31 5.95 -8.40 -3.99
C ARG A 31 4.44 -8.23 -4.04
N LEU A 32 3.96 -7.65 -5.12
CA LEU A 32 2.57 -7.45 -5.46
C LEU A 32 2.22 -8.36 -6.64
N TYR A 33 1.27 -9.25 -6.43
CA TYR A 33 0.75 -10.12 -7.48
C TYR A 33 -0.59 -9.57 -7.94
N THR A 34 -0.67 -9.13 -9.19
CA THR A 34 -1.92 -8.66 -9.80
C THR A 34 -2.50 -9.78 -10.64
N LEU A 35 -3.61 -10.37 -10.18
CA LEU A 35 -4.39 -11.35 -10.93
C LEU A 35 -5.44 -10.64 -11.78
N ARG A 36 -5.29 -10.66 -13.10
CA ARG A 36 -6.30 -10.20 -14.06
C ARG A 36 -7.09 -11.39 -14.55
N THR A 37 -8.40 -11.39 -14.31
CA THR A 37 -9.30 -12.45 -14.77
C THR A 37 -10.10 -11.94 -15.96
N TYR A 38 -9.91 -12.57 -17.11
CA TYR A 38 -10.71 -12.42 -18.32
C TYR A 38 -11.70 -13.60 -18.43
N PRO A 39 -12.77 -13.50 -19.23
CA PRO A 39 -13.72 -14.60 -19.40
C PRO A 39 -13.09 -15.92 -19.88
N ASP A 40 -11.98 -15.81 -20.62
CA ASP A 40 -11.29 -16.90 -21.32
C ASP A 40 -9.88 -17.22 -20.76
N ARG A 41 -9.31 -16.34 -19.93
CA ARG A 41 -7.96 -16.55 -19.35
C ARG A 41 -7.73 -15.83 -18.03
N LYS A 42 -6.68 -16.21 -17.32
CA LYS A 42 -6.14 -15.48 -16.17
C LYS A 42 -4.71 -15.10 -16.45
N ASP A 43 -4.41 -13.80 -16.30
CA ASP A 43 -3.06 -13.27 -16.44
C ASP A 43 -2.57 -12.84 -15.05
N GLU A 44 -1.43 -13.36 -14.62
CA GLU A 44 -0.76 -12.91 -13.41
C GLU A 44 0.42 -12.01 -13.77
N ALA A 45 0.51 -10.86 -13.09
CA ALA A 45 1.66 -9.97 -13.18
C ALA A 45 2.27 -9.79 -11.79
N GLU A 46 3.55 -10.10 -11.65
CA GLU A 46 4.34 -9.80 -10.45
C GLU A 46 4.94 -8.40 -10.58
N SER A 47 4.94 -7.64 -9.50
CA SER A 47 5.63 -6.36 -9.36
C SER A 47 6.24 -6.26 -7.98
N HIS A 48 7.33 -5.52 -7.84
CA HIS A 48 7.90 -5.20 -6.54
C HIS A 48 7.39 -3.84 -6.06
N PHE A 49 7.29 -3.64 -4.75
CA PHE A 49 6.93 -2.35 -4.18
C PHE A 49 7.77 -2.02 -2.96
N SER A 50 7.85 -0.72 -2.67
CA SER A 50 8.32 -0.17 -1.41
C SER A 50 7.24 0.79 -0.90
N VAL A 51 7.00 0.75 0.40
CA VAL A 51 6.09 1.66 1.08
C VAL A 51 6.83 2.34 2.20
N LEU A 52 6.68 3.65 2.26
CA LEU A 52 7.06 4.47 3.40
C LEU A 52 5.82 5.20 3.90
N PHE A 53 5.45 4.95 5.13
CA PHE A 53 4.40 5.67 5.84
C PHE A 53 5.02 6.48 6.97
N LYS A 54 4.59 7.72 7.13
CA LYS A 54 4.98 8.62 8.22
C LYS A 54 3.76 9.36 8.74
N ARG A 55 3.62 9.43 10.06
CA ARG A 55 2.55 10.17 10.71
C ARG A 55 2.60 11.68 10.39
N PRO A 56 1.45 12.37 10.36
CA PRO A 56 0.11 11.84 10.63
C PRO A 56 -0.42 10.93 9.51
N ASN A 57 -0.23 11.26 8.23
CA ASN A 57 -0.73 10.42 7.13
C ASN A 57 0.06 10.55 5.82
N LEU A 58 1.35 10.92 5.90
CA LEU A 58 2.21 10.94 4.73
C LEU A 58 2.53 9.50 4.31
N PHE A 59 2.32 9.19 3.04
CA PHE A 59 2.56 7.87 2.47
C PHE A 59 3.23 8.02 1.11
N ARG A 60 4.32 7.28 0.90
CA ARG A 60 4.96 7.11 -0.39
C ARG A 60 4.90 5.63 -0.79
N LEU A 61 4.49 5.36 -2.02
CA LEU A 61 4.50 4.05 -2.65
C LEU A 61 5.34 4.11 -3.91
N GLU A 62 6.32 3.24 -4.02
CA GLU A 62 7.10 3.05 -5.24
C GLU A 62 6.86 1.64 -5.75
N ILE A 63 6.69 1.50 -7.06
CA ILE A 63 6.40 0.23 -7.73
C ILE A 63 7.45 0.00 -8.81
N TRP A 64 8.02 -1.20 -8.84
CA TRP A 64 8.91 -1.69 -9.88
C TRP A 64 8.25 -2.86 -10.60
N ILE A 65 8.26 -2.85 -11.92
CA ILE A 65 7.80 -4.00 -12.73
C ILE A 65 8.94 -5.04 -12.88
N ASP A 66 10.18 -4.63 -12.58
CA ASP A 66 11.39 -5.42 -12.71
C ASP A 66 12.34 -5.08 -11.55
N SER A 67 12.79 -6.07 -10.77
CA SER A 67 13.59 -5.86 -9.55
C SER A 67 14.95 -5.24 -9.82
N ASP A 68 15.45 -5.38 -11.04
CA ASP A 68 16.83 -5.04 -11.38
C ASP A 68 16.98 -3.55 -11.77
N ARG A 69 15.88 -2.77 -11.71
CA ARG A 69 15.89 -1.35 -12.03
C ARG A 69 16.21 -0.49 -10.82
N LEU A 70 17.17 0.40 -11.02
CA LEU A 70 17.53 1.45 -10.04
C LEU A 70 16.42 2.49 -9.85
N THR A 71 15.51 2.65 -10.82
CA THR A 71 14.40 3.60 -10.78
C THR A 71 13.05 2.88 -10.74
N PRO A 72 12.14 3.24 -9.82
CA PRO A 72 10.80 2.67 -9.80
C PRO A 72 10.06 3.02 -11.09
N PHE A 73 9.17 2.15 -11.56
CA PHE A 73 8.28 2.43 -12.68
C PHE A 73 7.31 3.57 -12.34
N SER A 74 6.79 3.57 -11.11
CA SER A 74 5.84 4.56 -10.62
C SER A 74 6.14 4.93 -9.17
N SER A 75 6.00 6.20 -8.83
CA SER A 75 6.05 6.71 -7.45
C SER A 75 4.80 7.54 -7.15
N LEU A 76 4.11 7.23 -6.06
CA LEU A 76 2.94 7.96 -5.57
C LEU A 76 3.23 8.51 -4.18
N LEU A 77 2.94 9.79 -3.97
CA LEU A 77 2.98 10.46 -2.67
C LEU A 77 1.57 10.91 -2.29
N SER A 78 1.15 10.65 -1.06
CA SER A 78 -0.17 10.99 -0.52
C SER A 78 -0.04 11.53 0.91
N ASP A 79 -0.95 12.43 1.30
CA ASP A 79 -1.11 12.87 2.71
C ASP A 79 -2.26 12.14 3.43
N GLY A 80 -2.76 11.05 2.83
CA GLY A 80 -3.87 10.24 3.32
C GLY A 80 -5.25 10.83 2.99
N ASN A 81 -5.33 12.09 2.55
CA ASN A 81 -6.56 12.71 2.05
C ASN A 81 -6.54 12.83 0.52
N LYS A 82 -5.39 13.17 -0.06
CA LYS A 82 -5.20 13.34 -1.50
C LYS A 82 -3.83 12.86 -1.95
N VAL A 83 -3.75 12.56 -3.25
CA VAL A 83 -2.47 12.35 -3.92
C VAL A 83 -1.77 13.71 -4.07
N LEU A 84 -0.57 13.82 -3.50
CA LEU A 84 0.30 14.98 -3.58
C LEU A 84 1.21 14.94 -4.82
N GLY A 85 1.52 13.74 -5.31
CA GLY A 85 2.31 13.55 -6.52
C GLY A 85 2.18 12.14 -7.05
N LEU A 86 2.17 12.01 -8.37
CA LEU A 86 2.26 10.74 -9.09
C LEU A 86 3.26 10.92 -10.22
N GLN A 87 4.29 10.10 -10.24
CA GLN A 87 5.34 10.13 -11.24
C GLN A 87 5.48 8.77 -11.90
N PHE A 88 5.31 8.72 -13.22
CA PHE A 88 5.70 7.58 -14.05
C PHE A 88 7.09 7.87 -14.60
N LEU A 89 8.06 7.04 -14.24
CA LEU A 89 9.47 7.28 -14.55
C LEU A 89 9.93 6.54 -15.81
N ASP A 90 9.13 5.57 -16.28
CA ASP A 90 9.28 4.91 -17.58
C ASP A 90 7.98 4.96 -18.35
N LYS A 91 8.05 5.17 -19.68
CA LYS A 91 6.88 4.96 -20.54
C LYS A 91 6.51 3.47 -20.48
N PRO A 92 5.26 3.12 -20.16
CA PRO A 92 4.82 1.74 -20.28
C PRO A 92 5.00 1.31 -21.74
N ARG A 93 5.75 0.23 -21.95
CA ARG A 93 5.81 -0.47 -23.25
C ARG A 93 4.51 -1.28 -23.35
N PHE A 94 3.42 -0.60 -23.67
CA PHE A 94 2.17 -1.23 -24.09
C PHE A 94 2.31 -1.67 -25.54
#